data_AF-A0A9P9S017-F1
#
_entry.id   AF-A0A9P9S017-F1
#
_cell.length_a   1.000
_cell.length_b   1.000
_cell.length_c   1.000
_cell.angle_alpha   90.00
_cell.angle_beta   90.00
_cell.angle_gamma   90.00
#
_symmetry.space_group_name_H-M   'P 1'
#
loop_
_entity.id
_entity.type
_entity.pdbx_description
1 polymer ?
#
loop_
_entity_poly.entity_id
_entity_poly.type
_entity_poly.pdbx_seq_one_letter_code
_entity_poly.pdbx_strand_id
1 'polypeptide(L)'
;MSQTHRASKQDRRHAITNALTKDQQRALWQLAAVTDQQDDEAALLLQHCEWNVQVATERFFEDEAMTMCTSQLSQSNMRLLGAHQAATARPRRKPCYPFFHPIPQTVLALFYHATVHPYVSLALLLWAAYITRGISALLVHIVNLIVWAIQRLPEPVQQLLGLLFYLTLGMWNTIADSFKSWVCATMCTKKCDWVPR
;
A
#
# COMPACT_ATOMS: atom_id res chain seq x y z
N MET A 1 -19.55 44.16 -23.24
CA MET A 1 -20.01 43.00 -24.05
C MET A 1 -19.08 41.77 -23.90
N SER A 2 -18.65 41.40 -22.68
CA SER A 2 -17.65 40.31 -22.48
C SER A 2 -18.11 39.13 -21.62
N GLN A 3 -19.36 39.13 -21.12
CA GLN A 3 -19.86 38.05 -20.24
C GLN A 3 -20.52 36.89 -21.02
N THR A 4 -21.16 37.14 -22.16
CA THR A 4 -21.86 36.11 -22.95
C THR A 4 -20.91 35.07 -23.55
N HIS A 5 -19.65 35.44 -23.81
CA HIS A 5 -18.65 34.53 -24.38
C HIS A 5 -18.04 33.55 -23.36
N ARG A 6 -18.07 33.86 -22.06
CA ARG A 6 -17.58 32.95 -21.00
C ARG A 6 -18.59 31.86 -20.66
N ALA A 7 -19.89 32.19 -20.64
CA ALA A 7 -20.95 31.22 -20.37
C ALA A 7 -20.99 30.09 -21.42
N SER A 8 -20.92 30.43 -22.72
CA SER A 8 -20.90 29.42 -23.80
C SER A 8 -19.68 28.48 -23.77
N LYS A 9 -18.55 28.95 -23.24
CA LYS A 9 -17.32 28.15 -23.13
C LYS A 9 -17.38 27.22 -21.92
N GLN A 10 -17.97 27.67 -20.81
CA GLN A 10 -18.19 26.90 -19.59
C GLN A 10 -19.21 25.76 -19.82
N ASP A 11 -20.32 26.03 -20.52
CA ASP A 11 -21.32 25.00 -20.81
C ASP A 11 -20.78 23.88 -21.72
N ARG A 12 -19.91 24.24 -22.68
CA ARG A 12 -19.23 23.25 -23.53
C ARG A 12 -18.22 22.40 -22.77
N ARG A 13 -17.63 22.94 -21.70
CA ARG A 13 -16.67 22.22 -20.84
C ARG A 13 -17.36 21.14 -20.01
N HIS A 14 -18.47 21.49 -19.35
CA HIS A 14 -19.28 20.55 -18.57
C HIS A 14 -19.98 19.48 -19.42
N ALA A 15 -20.20 19.72 -20.72
CA ALA A 15 -20.75 18.71 -21.62
C ALA A 15 -19.75 17.59 -21.94
N ILE A 16 -18.45 17.89 -21.95
CA ILE A 16 -17.40 16.90 -22.24
C ILE A 16 -17.28 15.92 -21.07
N THR A 17 -17.30 16.41 -19.83
CA THR A 17 -17.15 15.59 -18.61
C THR A 17 -18.32 14.61 -18.37
N ASN A 18 -19.52 14.95 -18.82
CA ASN A 18 -20.71 14.09 -18.72
C ASN A 18 -20.80 13.02 -19.82
N ALA A 19 -20.00 13.12 -20.89
CA ALA A 19 -20.02 12.19 -22.02
C ALA A 19 -18.96 11.07 -21.93
N LEU A 20 -18.17 11.02 -20.85
CA LEU A 20 -17.14 10.00 -20.65
C LEU A 20 -17.71 8.65 -20.21
N THR A 21 -17.05 7.57 -20.61
CA THR A 21 -17.36 6.24 -20.06
C THR A 21 -16.91 6.13 -18.59
N LYS A 22 -17.46 5.17 -17.84
CA LYS A 22 -17.12 4.96 -16.42
C LYS A 22 -15.62 4.77 -16.17
N ASP A 23 -14.94 4.09 -17.08
CA ASP A 23 -13.50 3.85 -16.95
C ASP A 23 -12.69 5.12 -17.22
N GLN A 24 -13.13 5.95 -18.16
CA GLN A 24 -12.51 7.24 -18.43
C GLN A 24 -12.75 8.24 -17.30
N GLN A 25 -13.94 8.23 -16.67
CA GLN A 25 -14.21 9.02 -15.47
C GLN A 25 -13.33 8.60 -14.30
N ARG A 26 -13.09 7.30 -14.13
CA ARG A 26 -12.16 6.78 -13.12
C ARG A 26 -10.72 7.22 -13.38
N ALA A 27 -10.28 7.17 -14.64
CA ALA A 27 -8.95 7.63 -15.04
C ALA A 27 -8.76 9.14 -14.78
N LEU A 28 -9.78 9.94 -15.08
CA LEU A 28 -9.80 11.38 -14.80
C LEU A 28 -9.69 11.66 -13.30
N TRP A 29 -10.48 10.97 -12.47
CA TRP A 29 -10.41 11.12 -11.02
C TRP A 29 -9.04 10.76 -10.45
N GLN A 30 -8.41 9.69 -10.96
CA GLN A 30 -7.07 9.27 -10.54
C GLN A 30 -5.99 10.28 -10.92
N LEU A 31 -6.07 10.86 -12.12
CA LEU A 31 -5.11 11.88 -12.56
C LEU A 31 -5.29 13.18 -11.76
N ALA A 32 -6.53 13.67 -11.61
CA ALA A 32 -6.84 14.87 -10.86
C ALA A 32 -6.40 14.78 -9.38
N ALA A 33 -6.51 13.58 -8.78
CA ALA A 33 -6.02 13.35 -7.43
C ALA A 33 -4.50 13.50 -7.26
N VAL A 34 -3.72 13.38 -8.35
CA VAL A 34 -2.25 13.47 -8.33
C VAL A 34 -1.75 14.82 -8.83
N THR A 35 -2.42 15.41 -9.81
CA THR A 35 -1.96 16.65 -10.47
C THR A 35 -2.67 17.91 -9.97
N ASP A 36 -3.77 17.78 -9.21
CA ASP A 36 -4.63 18.88 -8.75
C ASP A 36 -5.12 19.80 -9.88
N GLN A 37 -5.11 19.30 -11.12
CA GLN A 37 -5.59 20.04 -12.29
C GLN A 37 -7.12 20.06 -12.34
N GLN A 38 -7.67 21.10 -12.99
CA GLN A 38 -9.10 21.14 -13.31
C GLN A 38 -9.45 19.98 -14.25
N ASP A 39 -10.61 19.36 -14.01
CA ASP A 39 -11.11 18.18 -14.72
C ASP A 39 -11.01 18.31 -16.25
N ASP A 40 -11.20 19.51 -16.79
CA ASP A 40 -11.12 19.80 -18.22
C ASP A 40 -9.69 19.69 -18.79
N GLU A 41 -8.69 20.18 -18.05
CA GLU A 41 -7.29 20.14 -18.46
C GLU A 41 -6.74 18.71 -18.32
N ALA A 42 -7.12 18.03 -17.24
CA ALA A 42 -6.83 16.62 -17.02
C ALA A 42 -7.45 15.73 -18.11
N ALA A 43 -8.69 16.01 -18.54
CA ALA A 43 -9.35 15.26 -19.61
C ALA A 43 -8.64 15.40 -20.95
N LEU A 44 -8.18 16.61 -21.30
CA LEU A 44 -7.44 16.84 -22.54
C LEU A 44 -6.08 16.13 -22.51
N LEU A 45 -5.38 16.16 -21.38
CA LEU A 45 -4.12 15.44 -21.22
C LEU A 45 -4.33 13.92 -21.34
N LEU A 46 -5.36 13.37 -20.69
CA LEU A 46 -5.74 11.97 -20.84
C LEU A 46 -6.11 11.60 -22.27
N GLN A 47 -6.81 12.48 -23.00
CA GLN A 47 -7.15 12.24 -24.40
C GLN A 47 -5.91 12.10 -25.29
N HIS A 48 -4.86 12.90 -25.05
CA HIS A 48 -3.59 12.79 -25.77
C HIS A 48 -2.80 11.54 -25.39
N CYS A 49 -2.95 11.08 -24.15
CA CYS A 49 -2.31 9.87 -23.62
C CYS A 49 -3.19 8.62 -23.74
N GLU A 50 -4.19 8.62 -24.64
CA GLU A 50 -5.10 7.49 -24.90
C GLU A 50 -5.78 6.93 -23.62
N TRP A 51 -6.11 7.80 -22.67
CA TRP A 51 -6.69 7.47 -21.36
C TRP A 51 -5.79 6.64 -20.44
N ASN A 52 -4.49 6.61 -20.70
CA ASN A 52 -3.51 5.98 -19.80
C ASN A 52 -3.04 6.96 -18.72
N VAL A 53 -3.49 6.74 -17.49
CA VAL A 53 -3.19 7.59 -16.32
C VAL A 53 -1.69 7.66 -16.02
N GLN A 54 -0.95 6.57 -16.20
CA GLN A 54 0.48 6.53 -15.88
C GLN A 54 1.28 7.44 -16.82
N VAL A 55 1.05 7.31 -18.12
CA VAL A 55 1.70 8.14 -19.15
C VAL A 55 1.30 9.61 -19.01
N ALA A 56 0.02 9.88 -18.72
CA ALA A 56 -0.46 11.25 -18.50
C ALA A 56 0.19 11.91 -17.27
N THR A 57 0.36 11.15 -16.18
CA THR A 57 1.01 11.64 -14.95
C THR A 57 2.48 11.96 -15.20
N GLU A 58 3.20 11.06 -15.88
CA GLU A 58 4.62 11.27 -16.21
C GLU A 58 4.81 12.50 -17.09
N ARG A 59 3.97 12.66 -18.12
CA ARG A 59 4.05 13.78 -19.04
C ARG A 59 3.70 15.12 -18.40
N PHE A 60 2.73 15.12 -17.48
CA PHE A 60 2.38 16.30 -16.69
C PHE A 60 3.60 16.83 -15.91
N PHE A 61 4.27 15.94 -15.16
CA PHE A 61 5.45 16.32 -14.38
C PHE A 61 6.68 16.62 -15.26
N GLU A 62 6.78 16.02 -16.46
CA GLU A 62 7.84 16.33 -17.42
C GLU A 62 7.71 17.76 -17.99
N ASP A 63 6.49 18.19 -18.33
CA ASP A 63 6.23 19.53 -18.85
C ASP A 63 6.43 20.62 -17.77
N GLU A 64 6.04 20.35 -16.51
CA GLU A 64 6.34 21.24 -15.38
C GLU A 64 7.86 21.35 -15.12
N ALA A 65 8.57 20.21 -15.16
CA ALA A 65 10.02 20.19 -14.99
C ALA A 65 10.76 20.90 -16.12
N MET A 66 10.31 20.78 -17.37
CA MET A 66 10.85 21.56 -18.51
C MET A 66 10.60 23.06 -18.35
N THR A 67 9.43 23.45 -17.85
CA THR A 67 9.10 24.87 -17.60
C THR A 67 9.98 25.45 -16.49
N MET A 68 10.24 24.69 -15.42
CA MET A 68 11.17 25.08 -14.35
C MET A 68 12.62 25.16 -14.85
N CYS A 69 13.08 24.17 -15.64
CA CYS A 69 14.43 24.11 -16.19
C CYS A 69 14.73 25.26 -17.16
N THR A 70 13.78 25.59 -18.04
CA THR A 70 13.91 26.72 -18.97
C THR A 70 13.92 28.08 -18.26
N SER A 71 13.19 28.23 -17.16
CA SER A 71 13.22 29.45 -16.34
C SER A 71 14.59 29.68 -15.68
N GLN A 72 15.21 28.61 -15.16
CA GLN A 72 16.56 28.65 -14.57
C GLN A 72 17.63 28.90 -15.63
N LEU A 73 17.47 28.33 -16.83
CA LEU A 73 18.36 28.59 -17.96
C LEU A 73 18.25 30.03 -18.46
N SER A 74 17.06 30.63 -18.40
CA SER A 74 16.83 32.04 -18.75
C SER A 74 17.44 33.00 -17.73
N GLN A 75 17.34 32.70 -16.43
CA GLN A 75 18.02 33.46 -15.37
C GLN A 75 19.56 33.31 -15.43
N SER A 76 20.06 32.11 -15.72
CA SER A 76 21.51 31.89 -15.86
C SER A 76 22.05 32.55 -17.13
N ASN A 77 21.28 32.56 -18.23
CA ASN A 77 21.61 33.27 -19.46
C ASN A 77 21.64 34.80 -19.26
N MET A 78 20.82 35.38 -18.38
CA MET A 78 20.91 36.82 -18.06
C MET A 78 22.19 37.17 -17.29
N ARG A 79 22.69 36.26 -16.44
CA ARG A 79 24.02 36.42 -15.79
C ARG A 79 25.18 36.21 -16.77
N LEU A 80 25.00 35.37 -17.78
CA LEU A 80 26.03 35.09 -18.79
C LEU A 80 26.09 36.10 -19.95
N LEU A 81 25.02 36.87 -20.19
CA LEU A 81 25.03 37.94 -21.21
C LEU A 81 25.99 39.10 -20.89
N GLY A 82 26.41 39.26 -19.62
CA GLY A 82 27.53 40.15 -19.25
C GLY A 82 28.92 39.60 -19.62
N ALA A 83 29.03 38.30 -19.91
CA ALA A 83 30.28 37.60 -20.24
C ALA A 83 30.37 37.15 -21.71
N HIS A 84 29.37 37.46 -22.54
CA HIS A 84 29.23 36.97 -23.91
C HIS A 84 29.45 38.02 -25.02
N GLN A 85 30.19 39.11 -24.77
CA GLN A 85 30.78 39.89 -25.88
C GLN A 85 31.99 39.20 -26.54
N ALA A 86 32.48 38.07 -26.02
CA ALA A 86 33.75 37.48 -26.45
C ALA A 86 33.67 36.15 -27.22
N ALA A 87 32.49 35.60 -27.55
CA ALA A 87 32.42 34.25 -28.13
C ALA A 87 31.43 34.11 -29.29
N THR A 88 31.70 34.82 -30.38
CA THR A 88 31.08 34.52 -31.69
C THR A 88 31.71 33.26 -32.29
N ALA A 89 31.22 32.07 -31.92
CA ALA A 89 31.46 30.85 -32.70
C ALA A 89 30.39 29.78 -32.38
N ARG A 90 29.42 29.65 -33.28
CA ARG A 90 28.43 28.55 -33.27
C ARG A 90 29.12 27.21 -33.55
N PRO A 91 28.67 26.13 -32.90
CA PRO A 91 28.34 24.93 -33.64
C PRO A 91 26.86 24.57 -33.48
N ARG A 92 26.25 24.09 -34.58
CA ARG A 92 24.91 23.49 -34.60
C ARG A 92 24.86 22.32 -33.60
N ARG A 93 24.19 22.50 -32.46
CA ARG A 93 23.77 21.39 -31.60
C ARG A 93 22.47 20.81 -32.16
N LYS A 94 22.51 19.53 -32.52
CA LYS A 94 21.30 18.72 -32.75
C LYS A 94 20.51 18.66 -31.43
N PRO A 95 19.17 18.66 -31.44
CA PRO A 95 18.40 18.38 -30.23
C PRO A 95 18.74 16.96 -29.76
N CYS A 96 19.40 16.85 -28.61
CA CYS A 96 19.41 15.61 -27.84
C CYS A 96 17.99 15.42 -27.33
N TYR A 97 17.24 14.50 -27.93
CA TYR A 97 16.16 13.86 -27.21
C TYR A 97 16.80 13.09 -26.06
N PRO A 98 16.37 13.27 -24.79
CA PRO A 98 16.82 12.39 -23.74
C PRO A 98 16.33 10.99 -24.12
N PHE A 99 17.31 10.09 -24.20
CA PHE A 99 17.11 8.67 -24.34
C PHE A 99 16.16 8.21 -23.23
N PHE A 100 15.05 7.57 -23.61
CA PHE A 100 14.12 6.89 -22.72
C PHE A 100 14.93 5.98 -21.78
N HIS A 101 15.19 6.43 -20.56
CA HIS A 101 15.44 5.51 -19.47
C HIS A 101 14.06 5.23 -18.87
N PRO A 102 13.52 4.00 -19.01
CA PRO A 102 12.38 3.63 -18.19
C PRO A 102 12.77 3.90 -16.74
N ILE A 103 11.92 4.63 -16.01
CA ILE A 103 12.08 4.86 -14.58
C ILE A 103 12.44 3.51 -13.96
N PRO A 104 13.62 3.36 -13.34
CA PRO A 104 14.03 2.06 -12.85
C PRO A 104 12.97 1.65 -11.82
N GLN A 105 12.41 0.45 -12.01
CA GLN A 105 11.35 -0.12 -11.17
C GLN A 105 11.68 -0.08 -9.66
N THR A 106 12.94 0.16 -9.31
CA THR A 106 13.42 0.41 -7.96
C THR A 106 12.83 1.64 -7.28
N VAL A 107 12.53 2.74 -7.98
CA VAL A 107 11.97 3.95 -7.33
C VAL A 107 10.49 3.75 -6.97
N LEU A 108 9.73 3.10 -7.85
CA LEU A 108 8.34 2.70 -7.59
C LEU A 108 8.26 1.61 -6.51
N ALA A 109 9.20 0.67 -6.50
CA ALA A 109 9.31 -0.32 -5.43
C ALA A 109 9.63 0.32 -4.07
N LEU A 110 10.52 1.32 -4.01
CA LEU A 110 10.85 2.03 -2.76
C LEU A 110 9.66 2.85 -2.23
N PHE A 111 8.90 3.52 -3.10
CA PHE A 111 7.67 4.24 -2.69
C PHE A 111 6.57 3.28 -2.22
N TYR A 112 6.39 2.15 -2.91
CA TYR A 112 5.42 1.11 -2.52
C TYR A 112 5.79 0.46 -1.18
N HIS A 113 7.07 0.21 -0.93
CA HIS A 113 7.57 -0.32 0.35
C HIS A 113 7.48 0.70 1.50
N ALA A 114 7.70 1.98 1.24
CA ALA A 114 7.69 3.01 2.27
C ALA A 114 6.28 3.39 2.75
N THR A 115 5.28 3.32 1.85
CA THR A 115 3.93 3.84 2.15
C THR A 115 2.87 2.76 2.29
N VAL A 116 2.91 1.66 1.53
CA VAL A 116 1.83 0.65 1.54
C VAL A 116 2.06 -0.44 2.59
N HIS A 117 3.33 -0.81 2.82
CA HIS A 117 3.71 -1.86 3.76
C HIS A 117 3.28 -1.67 5.23
N PRO A 118 3.38 -0.48 5.85
CA PRO A 118 3.00 -0.32 7.24
C PRO A 118 1.49 -0.47 7.46
N TYR A 119 0.66 0.00 6.52
CA TYR A 119 -0.80 -0.14 6.64
C TYR A 119 -1.26 -1.58 6.44
N VAL A 120 -0.65 -2.34 5.53
CA VAL A 120 -0.97 -3.76 5.34
C VAL A 120 -0.57 -4.58 6.57
N SER A 121 0.61 -4.34 7.14
CA SER A 121 1.04 -4.99 8.38
C SER A 121 0.13 -4.64 9.56
N LEU A 122 -0.24 -3.38 9.72
CA LEU A 122 -1.18 -2.95 10.77
C LEU A 122 -2.57 -3.55 10.57
N ALA A 123 -3.08 -3.56 9.33
CA ALA A 123 -4.37 -4.18 9.01
C ALA A 123 -4.37 -5.68 9.31
N LEU A 124 -3.29 -6.41 8.97
CA LEU A 124 -3.14 -7.82 9.31
C LEU A 124 -3.06 -8.06 10.81
N LEU A 125 -2.34 -7.22 11.56
CA LEU A 125 -2.27 -7.32 13.02
C LEU A 125 -3.63 -7.05 13.67
N LEU A 126 -4.36 -6.03 13.21
CA LEU A 126 -5.70 -5.73 13.69
C LEU A 126 -6.70 -6.84 13.33
N TRP A 127 -6.60 -7.39 12.13
CA TRP A 127 -7.42 -8.53 11.70
C TRP A 127 -7.13 -9.78 12.53
N ALA A 128 -5.84 -10.09 12.76
CA ALA A 128 -5.43 -11.18 13.63
C ALA A 128 -5.96 -10.97 15.06
N ALA A 129 -5.79 -9.78 15.63
CA ALA A 129 -6.30 -9.45 16.97
C ALA A 129 -7.82 -9.54 17.06
N TYR A 130 -8.53 -9.13 16.02
CA TYR A 130 -9.99 -9.26 15.91
C TYR A 130 -10.42 -10.73 15.92
N ILE A 131 -9.75 -11.57 15.10
CA ILE A 131 -10.00 -13.02 15.08
C ILE A 131 -9.70 -13.66 16.43
N THR A 132 -8.57 -13.33 17.04
CA THR A 132 -8.21 -13.88 18.36
C THR A 132 -9.26 -13.52 19.41
N ARG A 133 -9.76 -12.28 19.41
CA ARG A 133 -10.86 -11.88 20.31
C ARG A 133 -12.15 -12.65 20.00
N GLY A 134 -12.53 -12.77 18.73
CA GLY A 134 -13.72 -13.52 18.32
C GLY A 134 -13.67 -14.99 18.75
N ILE A 135 -12.53 -15.65 18.52
CA ILE A 135 -12.30 -17.04 18.94
C ILE A 135 -12.35 -17.16 20.47
N SER A 136 -11.73 -16.23 21.21
CA SER A 136 -11.76 -16.26 22.68
C SER A 136 -13.18 -16.12 23.23
N ALA A 137 -14.00 -15.23 22.66
CA ALA A 137 -15.39 -15.07 23.07
C ALA A 137 -16.22 -16.33 22.75
N LEU A 138 -16.01 -16.92 21.57
CA LEU A 138 -16.68 -18.16 21.18
C LEU A 138 -16.32 -19.32 22.13
N LEU A 139 -15.05 -19.45 22.50
CA LEU A 139 -14.59 -20.46 23.46
C LEU A 139 -15.26 -20.28 24.82
N VAL A 140 -15.36 -19.06 25.34
CA VAL A 140 -16.06 -18.77 26.60
C VAL A 140 -17.54 -19.16 26.50
N HIS A 141 -18.20 -18.85 25.39
CA HIS A 141 -19.59 -19.27 25.17
C HIS A 141 -19.76 -20.78 25.11
N ILE A 142 -18.85 -21.50 24.43
CA ILE A 142 -18.86 -22.96 24.38
C ILE A 142 -18.67 -23.55 25.77
N VAL A 143 -17.69 -23.05 26.54
CA VAL A 143 -17.46 -23.51 27.93
C VAL A 143 -18.70 -23.26 28.79
N ASN A 144 -19.29 -22.07 28.73
CA ASN A 144 -20.51 -21.75 29.47
C ASN A 144 -21.68 -22.66 29.07
N LEU A 145 -21.82 -22.97 27.77
CA LEU A 145 -22.85 -23.88 27.27
C LEU A 145 -22.63 -25.31 27.76
N ILE A 146 -21.38 -25.77 27.82
CA ILE A 146 -21.02 -27.08 28.39
C ILE A 146 -21.36 -27.11 29.88
N VAL A 147 -20.96 -26.09 30.65
CA VAL A 147 -21.26 -26.01 32.08
C VAL A 147 -22.77 -26.01 32.33
N TRP A 148 -23.52 -25.21 31.56
CA TRP A 148 -24.98 -25.18 31.62
C TRP A 148 -25.60 -26.55 31.30
N ALA A 149 -25.09 -27.25 30.28
CA ALA A 149 -25.56 -28.58 29.92
C ALA A 149 -25.28 -29.62 31.03
N ILE A 150 -24.10 -29.55 31.64
CA ILE A 150 -23.71 -30.43 32.76
C ILE A 150 -24.64 -30.20 33.96
N GLN A 151 -24.94 -28.94 34.29
CA GLN A 151 -25.84 -28.59 35.40
C GLN A 151 -27.26 -29.14 35.22
N ARG A 152 -27.68 -29.42 33.98
CA ARG A 152 -29.00 -29.97 33.67
C ARG A 152 -29.07 -31.50 33.72
N LEU A 153 -27.93 -32.18 33.85
CA LEU A 153 -27.86 -33.62 34.02
C LEU A 153 -28.19 -34.04 35.46
N PRO A 154 -28.72 -35.26 35.66
CA PRO A 154 -28.98 -35.78 36.99
C PRO A 154 -27.67 -35.98 37.79
N GLU A 155 -27.72 -35.72 39.10
CA GLU A 155 -26.64 -35.87 40.10
C GLU A 155 -25.67 -37.06 39.87
N PRO A 156 -26.12 -38.32 39.70
CA PRO A 156 -25.20 -39.44 39.53
C PRO A 156 -24.33 -39.32 38.27
N VAL A 157 -24.87 -38.72 37.20
CA VAL A 157 -24.14 -38.52 35.95
C VAL A 157 -23.10 -37.40 36.10
N GLN A 158 -23.42 -36.37 36.90
CA GLN A 158 -22.47 -35.29 37.19
C GLN A 158 -21.24 -35.81 37.97
N GLN A 159 -21.45 -36.68 38.95
CA GLN A 159 -20.35 -37.28 39.72
C GLN A 159 -19.42 -38.13 38.83
N LEU A 160 -20.02 -38.92 37.93
CA LEU A 160 -19.27 -39.76 37.00
C LEU A 160 -18.47 -38.92 36.01
N LEU A 161 -19.06 -37.85 35.46
CA LEU A 161 -18.37 -36.87 34.62
C LEU A 161 -17.22 -36.18 35.36
N GLY A 162 -17.42 -35.80 36.62
CA GLY A 162 -16.38 -35.18 37.46
C GLY A 162 -15.17 -36.11 37.67
N LEU A 163 -15.42 -37.38 37.97
CA LEU A 163 -14.36 -38.39 38.10
C LEU A 163 -13.62 -38.62 36.78
N LEU A 164 -14.36 -38.71 35.67
CA LEU A 164 -13.79 -38.90 34.35
C LEU A 164 -12.93 -37.70 33.94
N PHE A 165 -13.41 -36.48 34.20
CA PHE A 165 -12.64 -35.25 34.00
C PHE A 165 -11.35 -35.23 34.84
N TYR A 166 -11.43 -35.60 36.12
CA TYR A 166 -10.27 -35.68 37.01
C TYR A 166 -9.22 -36.69 36.52
N LEU A 167 -9.66 -37.88 36.07
CA LEU A 167 -8.78 -38.89 35.50
C LEU A 167 -8.10 -38.41 34.21
N THR A 168 -8.85 -37.75 33.31
CA THR A 168 -8.29 -37.21 32.07
C THR A 168 -7.28 -36.09 32.32
N LEU A 169 -7.56 -35.18 33.25
CA LEU A 169 -6.61 -34.13 33.66
C LEU A 169 -5.35 -34.71 34.32
N GLY A 170 -5.51 -35.71 35.19
CA GLY A 170 -4.40 -36.41 35.81
C GLY A 170 -3.50 -37.08 34.78
N MET A 171 -4.09 -37.77 33.79
CA MET A 171 -3.34 -38.41 32.71
C MET A 171 -2.61 -37.39 31.83
N TRP A 172 -3.23 -36.23 31.56
CA TRP A 172 -2.60 -35.15 30.78
C TRP A 172 -1.39 -34.56 31.48
N ASN A 173 -1.44 -34.35 32.80
CA ASN A 173 -0.30 -33.86 33.58
C ASN A 173 0.88 -34.84 33.51
N THR A 174 0.63 -36.13 33.66
CA THR A 174 1.68 -37.17 33.55
C THR A 174 2.30 -37.19 32.15
N ILE A 175 1.50 -37.01 31.10
CA ILE A 175 1.99 -36.92 29.71
C ILE A 175 2.82 -35.64 29.51
N ALA A 176 2.37 -34.50 30.03
CA ALA A 176 3.09 -33.23 29.92
C ALA A 176 4.45 -33.27 30.62
N ASP A 177 4.53 -33.89 31.80
CA ASP A 177 5.80 -34.06 32.52
C ASP A 177 6.72 -35.07 31.83
N SER A 178 6.16 -36.14 31.27
CA SER A 178 6.92 -37.08 30.43
C SER A 178 7.50 -36.39 29.18
N PHE A 179 6.71 -35.51 28.56
CA PHE A 179 7.15 -34.74 27.40
C PHE A 179 8.25 -33.74 27.75
N LYS A 180 8.12 -33.00 28.87
CA LYS A 180 9.18 -32.10 29.36
C LYS A 180 10.49 -32.86 29.59
N SER A 181 10.41 -34.03 30.22
CA SER A 181 11.58 -34.90 30.45
C SER A 181 12.25 -35.32 29.14
N TRP A 182 11.45 -35.71 28.14
CA TRP A 182 11.96 -36.09 26.82
C TRP A 182 12.61 -34.92 26.06
N VAL A 183 12.01 -33.72 26.11
CA VAL A 183 12.59 -32.50 25.50
C VAL A 183 13.92 -32.13 26.18
N CYS A 184 14.01 -32.23 27.50
CA CYS A 184 15.28 -32.02 28.21
C CYS A 184 16.36 -33.04 27.79
N ALA A 185 16.00 -34.32 27.67
CA ALA A 185 16.94 -35.36 27.26
C ALA A 185 17.46 -35.15 25.82
N THR A 186 16.60 -34.73 24.89
CA THR A 186 16.96 -34.48 23.48
C THR A 186 17.76 -33.18 23.28
N MET A 187 17.57 -32.18 24.14
CA MET A 187 18.36 -30.93 24.10
C MET A 187 19.75 -31.08 24.74
N CYS A 188 19.88 -31.91 25.79
CA CYS A 188 21.18 -32.15 26.45
C CYS A 188 22.18 -32.90 25.57
N THR A 189 21.74 -33.80 24.67
CA THR A 189 22.65 -34.53 23.78
C THR A 189 23.34 -33.64 22.74
N LYS A 190 22.81 -32.45 22.44
CA LYS A 190 23.44 -31.52 21.47
C LYS A 190 24.49 -30.59 22.08
N LYS A 191 24.60 -30.49 23.41
CA LYS A 191 25.50 -29.53 24.07
C LYS A 191 26.88 -30.10 24.46
N CYS A 192 27.11 -31.40 24.26
CA CYS A 192 28.34 -32.07 24.70
C CYS A 192 29.41 -32.29 23.61
N ASP A 193 29.16 -31.92 22.35
CA ASP A 193 30.12 -32.14 21.24
C ASP A 193 31.13 -30.99 20.99
N TRP A 194 31.16 -29.94 21.84
CA TRP A 194 32.06 -28.78 21.68
C TRP A 194 33.18 -28.73 22.73
N VAL A 195 33.88 -29.86 22.94
CA VAL A 195 35.22 -29.83 23.56
C VAL A 195 36.25 -29.96 22.43
N PRO A 196 36.83 -28.84 21.93
CA PRO A 196 37.96 -28.93 21.02
C PRO A 196 39.17 -29.51 21.78
N ARG A 197 39.80 -30.53 21.20
CA ARG A 197 41.09 -31.07 21.65
C ARG A 197 42.24 -30.15 21.28
#